data_AF-A0A1W9VFW3-F1
#
_entry.id   AF-A0A1W9VFW3-F1
#
_cell.length_a   1.000
_cell.length_b   1.000
_cell.length_c   1.000
_cell.angle_alpha   90.00
_cell.angle_beta   90.00
_cell.angle_gamma   90.00
#
_symmetry.space_group_name_H-M   'P 1'
#
loop_
_entity.id
_entity.type
_entity.pdbx_description
1 polymer ?
#
loop_
_entity_poly.entity_id
_entity_poly.type
_entity_poly.pdbx_seq_one_letter_code
_entity_poly.pdbx_strand_id
1 'polypeptide(L)'
;MSIKINPNLVWDYEIPAEDEQTEAFRKWYLARVLSRGNAADLREIGFEIIYKYFPSLNLPAKIRKFWEWYFNLPEIKAQYGSTDTLST
;
A
#
# COMPACT_ATOMS: atom_id res chain seq x y z
N MET A 1 -12.50 -0.46 6.21
CA MET A 1 -11.09 -0.78 6.54
C MET A 1 -10.43 0.49 7.01
N SER A 2 -9.76 0.44 8.15
CA SER A 2 -9.00 1.56 8.71
C SER A 2 -7.51 1.31 8.47
N ILE A 3 -6.83 2.26 7.83
CA ILE A 3 -5.37 2.24 7.68
C ILE A 3 -4.82 3.23 8.71
N LYS A 4 -3.97 2.75 9.61
CA LYS A 4 -3.32 3.64 10.57
C LYS A 4 -2.33 4.56 9.84
N ILE A 5 -2.55 5.86 9.98
CA ILE A 5 -1.73 6.88 9.34
C ILE A 5 -0.54 7.22 10.23
N ASN A 6 0.66 7.20 9.66
CA ASN A 6 1.89 7.69 10.29
C ASN A 6 2.03 9.19 9.95
N PRO A 7 1.86 10.11 10.93
CA PRO A 7 1.90 11.54 10.68
C PRO A 7 3.23 12.03 10.09
N ASN A 8 4.33 11.34 10.37
CA ASN A 8 5.65 11.70 9.84
C ASN A 8 5.75 11.53 8.31
N LEU A 9 4.87 10.74 7.70
CA LEU A 9 4.82 10.59 6.24
C LEU A 9 3.91 11.63 5.56
N VAL A 10 3.09 12.35 6.32
CA VAL A 10 2.04 13.23 5.82
C VAL A 10 2.05 14.60 6.52
N TRP A 11 3.21 15.02 7.04
CA TRP A 11 3.39 16.28 7.76
C TRP A 11 2.98 17.54 6.96
N ASP A 12 2.87 17.41 5.64
CA ASP A 12 2.48 18.42 4.66
C ASP A 12 1.02 18.31 4.22
N TYR A 13 0.18 17.52 4.91
CA TYR A 13 -1.18 17.22 4.52
C TYR A 13 -2.13 17.18 5.72
N GLU A 14 -3.35 17.70 5.57
CA GLU A 14 -4.39 17.58 6.58
C GLU A 14 -5.01 16.18 6.53
N ILE A 15 -4.75 15.37 7.55
CA ILE A 15 -5.25 13.99 7.63
C ILE A 15 -6.76 14.04 7.89
N PRO A 16 -7.61 13.49 6.99
CA PRO A 16 -9.04 13.41 7.21
C PRO A 16 -9.37 12.55 8.43
N ALA A 17 -10.55 12.76 9.03
CA ALA A 17 -11.06 11.86 10.05
C ALA A 17 -11.19 10.44 9.47
N GLU A 18 -11.14 9.42 10.33
CA GLU A 18 -11.07 8.02 9.92
C GLU A 18 -12.26 7.60 9.02
N ASP A 19 -13.45 8.12 9.31
CA ASP A 19 -14.69 7.93 8.55
C ASP A 19 -14.69 8.68 7.20
N GLU A 20 -13.84 9.70 7.05
CA GLU A 20 -13.68 10.51 5.84
C GLU A 20 -12.52 10.03 4.95
N GLN A 21 -11.77 9.01 5.36
CA GLN A 21 -10.66 8.46 4.57
C GLN A 21 -11.18 7.69 3.34
N THR A 22 -11.38 8.44 2.25
CA THR A 22 -11.81 7.92 0.96
C THR A 22 -10.83 6.92 0.36
N GLU A 23 -11.31 6.14 -0.60
CA GLU A 23 -10.48 5.21 -1.37
C GLU A 23 -9.32 5.92 -2.10
N ALA A 24 -9.53 7.15 -2.57
CA ALA A 24 -8.50 7.98 -3.18
C ALA A 24 -7.40 8.34 -2.18
N PHE A 25 -7.78 8.75 -0.96
CA PHE A 25 -6.84 9.03 0.12
C PHE A 25 -6.03 7.80 0.51
N ARG A 26 -6.68 6.62 0.64
CA ARG A 26 -5.99 5.37 0.95
C ARG A 26 -4.94 4.99 -0.09
N LYS A 27 -5.28 5.10 -1.38
CA LYS A 27 -4.34 4.87 -2.49
C LYS A 27 -3.17 5.86 -2.45
N TRP A 28 -3.46 7.13 -2.24
CA TRP A 28 -2.42 8.16 -2.11
C TRP A 28 -1.48 7.88 -0.92
N TYR A 29 -2.03 7.54 0.24
CA TYR A 29 -1.25 7.24 1.43
C TYR A 29 -0.39 5.98 1.25
N LEU A 30 -0.94 4.91 0.68
CA LEU A 30 -0.19 3.70 0.35
C LEU A 30 0.97 4.00 -0.61
N ALA A 31 0.74 4.81 -1.65
CA ALA A 31 1.80 5.22 -2.56
C ALA A 31 2.94 5.96 -1.83
N ARG A 32 2.60 6.73 -0.81
CA ARG A 32 3.56 7.46 0.02
C ARG A 32 4.36 6.54 0.93
N VAL A 33 3.71 5.56 1.56
CA VAL A 33 4.36 4.52 2.36
C VAL A 33 5.33 3.71 1.51
N LEU A 34 4.93 3.29 0.31
CA LEU A 34 5.82 2.55 -0.61
C LEU A 34 7.00 3.36 -1.13
N SER A 35 6.91 4.69 -1.09
CA SER A 35 7.96 5.58 -1.58
C SER A 35 8.90 6.08 -0.48
N ARG A 36 8.40 6.23 0.75
CA ARG A 36 9.08 6.96 1.85
C ARG A 36 8.95 6.31 3.23
N GLY A 37 8.09 5.30 3.36
CA GLY A 37 7.87 4.58 4.61
C GLY A 37 9.02 3.64 4.96
N ASN A 38 8.95 3.10 6.17
CA ASN A 38 9.90 2.12 6.69
C ASN A 38 9.25 0.75 6.87
N ALA A 39 10.03 -0.22 7.36
CA ALA A 39 9.55 -1.58 7.59
C ALA A 39 8.41 -1.68 8.62
N ALA A 40 8.34 -0.78 9.60
CA ALA A 40 7.23 -0.73 10.56
C ALA A 40 5.94 -0.25 9.90
N ASP A 41 6.00 0.75 9.01
CA ASP A 41 4.84 1.21 8.24
C ASP A 41 4.28 0.09 7.35
N LEU A 42 5.17 -0.63 6.67
CA LEU A 42 4.79 -1.78 5.84
C LEU A 42 4.13 -2.89 6.65
N ARG A 43 4.65 -3.16 7.87
CA ARG A 43 4.11 -4.18 8.77
C ARG A 43 2.73 -3.79 9.31
N GLU A 44 2.55 -2.53 9.68
CA GLU A 44 1.28 -1.99 10.19
C GLU A 44 0.16 -2.12 9.16
N ILE A 45 0.47 -1.84 7.89
CA ILE A 45 -0.49 -1.96 6.79
C ILE A 45 -0.69 -3.43 6.39
N GLY A 46 0.38 -4.20 6.35
CA GLY A 46 0.35 -5.59 5.89
C GLY A 46 0.43 -5.72 4.37
N PHE A 47 1.20 -6.70 3.93
CA PHE A 47 1.50 -6.92 2.52
C PHE A 47 0.30 -7.37 1.68
N GLU A 48 -0.71 -7.98 2.29
CA GLU A 48 -1.95 -8.37 1.60
C GLU A 48 -2.71 -7.13 1.06
N ILE A 49 -2.86 -6.11 1.90
CA ILE A 49 -3.50 -4.84 1.51
C ILE A 49 -2.64 -4.14 0.46
N ILE A 50 -1.33 -4.06 0.69
CA ILE A 50 -0.40 -3.44 -0.25
C ILE A 50 -0.50 -4.11 -1.62
N TYR A 51 -0.46 -5.45 -1.67
CA TYR A 51 -0.54 -6.23 -2.90
C TYR A 51 -1.84 -5.95 -3.66
N LYS A 52 -2.98 -6.00 -2.96
CA LYS A 52 -4.31 -5.73 -3.54
C LYS A 52 -4.40 -4.34 -4.18
N TYR A 53 -3.86 -3.33 -3.51
CA TYR A 53 -3.94 -1.95 -3.98
C TYR A 53 -2.89 -1.62 -5.04
N PHE A 54 -1.74 -2.30 -5.02
CA PHE A 54 -0.55 -2.01 -5.81
C PHE A 54 -0.80 -1.74 -7.31
N PRO A 55 -1.62 -2.52 -8.04
CA PRO A 55 -1.90 -2.27 -9.45
C PRO A 55 -2.51 -0.89 -9.72
N SER A 56 -3.22 -0.32 -8.75
CA SER A 56 -3.93 0.96 -8.88
C SER A 56 -3.18 2.18 -8.31
N LEU A 57 -1.99 1.98 -7.72
CA LEU A 57 -1.24 3.07 -7.08
C LEU A 57 -0.53 3.95 -8.09
N ASN A 58 -0.57 5.27 -7.90
CA ASN A 58 0.28 6.18 -8.65
C ASN A 58 1.66 6.28 -7.97
N LEU A 59 2.68 5.68 -8.59
CA LEU A 59 4.02 5.56 -8.01
C LEU A 59 5.09 6.12 -8.96
N PRO A 60 6.17 6.74 -8.44
CA PRO A 60 7.34 7.06 -9.24
C PRO A 60 7.88 5.81 -9.92
N ALA A 61 8.29 5.91 -11.20
CA ALA A 61 8.64 4.77 -12.03
C ALA A 61 9.70 3.83 -11.40
N LYS A 62 10.71 4.38 -10.71
CA LYS A 62 11.73 3.59 -10.02
C LYS A 62 11.17 2.78 -8.84
N ILE A 63 10.29 3.39 -8.05
CA ILE A 63 9.62 2.75 -6.91
C ILE A 63 8.67 1.66 -7.41
N ARG A 64 7.88 1.97 -8.44
CA ARG A 64 7.01 1.00 -9.12
C ARG A 64 7.78 -0.23 -9.58
N LYS A 65 8.89 -0.05 -10.30
CA LYS A 65 9.73 -1.16 -10.78
C LYS A 65 10.26 -2.05 -9.65
N PHE A 66 10.66 -1.45 -8.54
CA PHE A 66 11.14 -2.20 -7.37
C PHE A 66 10.03 -3.10 -6.80
N TRP A 67 8.84 -2.54 -6.57
CA TRP A 67 7.72 -3.29 -6.01
C TRP A 67 7.14 -4.31 -7.01
N GLU A 68 7.12 -4.01 -8.31
CA GLU A 68 6.78 -4.97 -9.36
C GLU A 68 7.74 -6.16 -9.36
N TRP A 69 9.05 -5.92 -9.22
CA TRP A 69 10.02 -7.01 -9.08
C TRP A 69 9.75 -7.86 -7.84
N TYR A 70 9.58 -7.23 -6.67
CA TYR A 70 9.32 -7.93 -5.41
C TYR A 70 8.04 -8.77 -5.47
N PHE A 71 6.94 -8.21 -5.95
CA PHE A 71 5.66 -8.91 -6.04
C PHE A 71 5.58 -9.98 -7.13
N ASN A 72 6.53 -9.97 -8.07
CA ASN A 72 6.67 -11.04 -9.06
C ASN A 72 7.60 -12.18 -8.62
N LEU A 73 8.25 -12.09 -7.45
CA LEU A 73 8.98 -13.23 -6.89
C LEU A 73 8.01 -14.42 -6.71
N PRO A 74 8.36 -15.64 -7.14
CA PRO A 74 7.44 -16.78 -7.15
C PRO A 74 6.73 -17.03 -5.82
N GLU A 75 7.48 -16.98 -4.72
CA GLU A 75 6.99 -17.19 -3.36
C GLU A 75 6.00 -16.11 -2.91
N ILE A 76 6.28 -14.84 -3.24
CA ILE A 76 5.43 -13.71 -2.89
C ILE A 76 4.15 -13.73 -3.73
N LYS A 77 4.29 -14.00 -5.02
CA LYS A 77 3.16 -14.11 -5.95
C LYS A 77 2.25 -15.28 -5.58
N ALA A 78 2.81 -16.42 -5.16
CA ALA A 78 2.02 -17.55 -4.69
C ALA A 78 1.24 -17.20 -3.40
N GLN A 79 1.88 -16.49 -2.47
CA GLN A 79 1.30 -16.11 -1.20
C GLN A 79 0.13 -15.12 -1.35
N TYR A 80 0.29 -14.06 -2.14
CA TYR A 80 -0.69 -12.97 -2.23
C TYR A 80 -1.53 -12.96 -3.52
N GLY A 81 -1.11 -13.67 -4.57
CA GLY A 81 -1.90 -13.80 -5.80
C GLY A 81 -3.06 -14.80 -5.68
N SER A 82 -2.97 -15.75 -4.73
CA SER A 82 -4.02 -16.77 -4.50
C SER A 82 -5.20 -16.24 -3.66
N THR A 83 -5.02 -15.14 -2.94
CA THR A 83 -6.08 -14.53 -2.11
C THR A 83 -7.10 -13.75 -2.93
N ASP A 84 -6.78 -13.35 -4.16
CA ASP A 84 -7.70 -12.66 -5.07
C ASP A 84 -8.81 -13.59 -5.63
N THR A 85 -8.61 -14.91 -5.65
CA THR A 85 -9.58 -15.85 -6.24
C THR A 85 -10.59 -16.44 -5.25
N LEU A 86 -10.39 -16.26 -3.94
CA LEU A 86 -11.27 -16.82 -2.90
C LEU A 86 -12.38 -15.86 -2.42
N SER A 87 -12.53 -14.69 -3.06
CA SER A 87 -13.54 -13.69 -2.70
C SER A 87 -14.73 -13.60 -3.67
N THR A 88 -15.10 -14.70 -4.35
CA THR A 88 -16.29 -14.76 -5.23
C THR A 88 -17.40 -15.59 -4.62
#